data_AF-A0A7V0U9M7-F1
#
_entry.id   AF-A0A7V0U9M7-F1
#
_cell.length_a   1.000
_cell.length_b   1.000
_cell.length_c   1.000
_cell.angle_alpha   90.00
_cell.angle_beta   90.00
_cell.angle_gamma   90.00
#
_symmetry.space_group_name_H-M   'P 1'
#
loop_
_entity.id
_entity.type
_entity.pdbx_description
1 polymer ?
#
loop_
_entity_poly.entity_id
_entity_poly.type
_entity_poly.pdbx_seq_one_letter_code
_entity_poly.pdbx_strand_id
1 'polypeptide(L)'
;YVAELTGQQLQQVLDVFAEKGPGSPGFLQISGLSVKLFKGSALEITVNGKKLEKKKKYRVAFNSFIAGGGDGYNILKDISAKKDTGYCIPSIVVDYLKTNKTFKKPEMGRIKIVK
;
A
#
# COMPACT_ATOMS: atom_id res chain seq x y z
N TYR A 1 -6.71 3.32 9.01
CA TYR A 1 -6.98 4.53 8.22
C TYR A 1 -7.35 4.17 6.79
N VAL A 2 -8.26 4.94 6.20
CA VAL A 2 -8.61 4.85 4.79
C VAL A 2 -8.63 6.25 4.19
N ALA A 3 -8.07 6.42 2.99
CA ALA A 3 -8.04 7.70 2.29
C ALA A 3 -8.22 7.52 0.78
N GLU A 4 -8.64 8.58 0.09
CA GLU A 4 -8.58 8.66 -1.36
C GLU A 4 -7.28 9.34 -1.80
N LEU A 5 -6.51 8.66 -2.64
CA LEU A 5 -5.29 9.17 -3.23
C LEU A 5 -5.48 9.34 -4.73
N THR A 6 -4.95 10.41 -5.32
CA THR A 6 -4.77 10.45 -6.76
C THR A 6 -3.74 9.40 -7.18
N GLY A 7 -3.78 8.95 -8.44
CA GLY A 7 -2.76 8.05 -8.97
C GLY A 7 -1.36 8.66 -8.92
N GLN A 8 -1.23 9.98 -8.94
CA GLN A 8 0.03 10.67 -8.70
C GLN A 8 0.50 10.51 -7.25
N GLN A 9 -0.36 10.73 -6.26
CA GLN A 9 0.00 10.52 -4.85
C GLN A 9 0.34 9.06 -4.57
N LEU A 10 -0.42 8.13 -5.14
CA LEU A 10 -0.15 6.70 -5.01
C LEU A 10 1.20 6.32 -5.64
N GLN A 11 1.55 6.91 -6.79
CA GLN A 11 2.88 6.74 -7.38
C GLN A 11 3.97 7.20 -6.40
N GLN A 12 3.86 8.40 -5.83
CA GLN A 12 4.89 8.94 -4.96
C GLN A 12 5.07 8.09 -3.69
N VAL A 13 3.98 7.56 -3.12
CA VAL A 13 4.04 6.59 -2.02
C VAL A 13 4.81 5.33 -2.44
N LEU A 14 4.54 4.83 -3.65
CA LEU A 14 5.22 3.64 -4.20
C LEU A 14 6.68 3.91 -4.57
N ASP A 15 7.04 5.15 -4.91
CA ASP A 15 8.43 5.53 -5.16
C ASP A 15 9.25 5.57 -3.86
N VAL A 16 8.71 6.10 -2.76
CA VAL A 16 9.36 5.99 -1.43
C VAL A 16 9.55 4.52 -1.04
N PHE A 17 8.55 3.69 -1.32
CA PHE A 17 8.62 2.24 -1.13
C PHE A 17 9.72 1.59 -1.99
N ALA A 18 9.85 2.00 -3.25
CA ALA A 18 10.86 1.51 -4.17
C ALA A 18 12.28 1.93 -3.75
N GLU A 19 12.45 3.18 -3.32
CA GLU A 19 13.71 3.76 -2.87
C GLU A 19 14.25 3.01 -1.64
N LYS A 20 13.38 2.68 -0.68
CA LYS A 20 13.75 1.88 0.49
C LYS A 20 14.33 0.52 0.13
N GLY A 21 13.75 -0.14 -0.87
CA GLY A 21 14.18 -1.45 -1.31
C GLY A 21 13.86 -2.61 -0.35
N PRO A 22 13.97 -3.85 -0.84
CA PRO A 22 13.67 -5.06 -0.07
C PRO A 22 14.62 -5.23 1.12
N GLY A 23 14.07 -5.67 2.26
CA GLY A 23 14.84 -5.93 3.48
C GLY A 23 15.01 -4.71 4.39
N SER A 24 14.68 -3.51 3.90
CA SER A 24 14.72 -2.28 4.70
C SER A 24 13.53 -2.17 5.66
N PRO A 25 13.72 -1.57 6.86
CA PRO A 25 12.61 -1.14 7.69
C PRO A 25 11.67 -0.22 6.92
N GLY A 26 10.36 -0.46 7.03
CA GLY A 26 9.35 0.30 6.29
C GLY A 26 9.16 -0.08 4.83
N PHE A 27 9.72 -1.21 4.40
CA PHE A 27 9.31 -1.84 3.14
C PHE A 27 7.86 -2.33 3.25
N LEU A 28 6.97 -1.79 2.42
CA LEU A 28 5.53 -2.07 2.51
C LEU A 28 5.18 -3.49 2.06
N GLN A 29 4.20 -4.07 2.74
CA GLN A 29 3.40 -5.15 2.19
C GLN A 29 2.19 -4.54 1.45
N ILE A 30 1.92 -5.02 0.24
CA ILE A 30 0.88 -4.45 -0.64
C ILE A 30 -0.18 -5.48 -1.02
N SER A 31 -1.41 -5.01 -1.25
CA SER A 31 -2.53 -5.81 -1.73
C SER A 31 -3.42 -4.99 -2.66
N GLY A 32 -4.11 -5.66 -3.58
CA GLY A 32 -4.95 -5.01 -4.62
C GLY A 32 -4.16 -4.29 -5.72
N LEU A 33 -2.82 -4.33 -5.68
CA LEU A 33 -1.95 -3.76 -6.70
C LEU A 33 -0.73 -4.66 -6.96
N SER A 34 -0.12 -4.49 -8.13
CA SER A 34 1.20 -5.03 -8.47
C SER A 34 2.13 -3.92 -8.97
N VAL A 35 3.43 -4.12 -8.79
CA VAL A 35 4.47 -3.13 -9.07
C VAL A 35 5.79 -3.82 -9.41
N LYS A 36 6.56 -3.19 -10.29
CA LYS A 36 7.94 -3.53 -10.61
C LYS A 36 8.87 -2.48 -10.02
N LEU A 37 9.81 -2.89 -9.18
CA LEU A 37 10.80 -2.00 -8.58
C LEU A 37 12.09 -2.07 -9.40
N PHE A 38 12.59 -0.91 -9.82
CA PHE A 38 13.83 -0.80 -10.59
C PHE A 38 14.59 0.45 -10.17
N LYS A 39 15.83 0.28 -9.69
CA LYS A 39 16.75 1.37 -9.30
C LYS A 39 16.07 2.48 -8.44
N GLY A 40 15.31 2.07 -7.42
CA GLY A 40 14.63 2.99 -6.51
C GLY A 40 13.34 3.62 -7.06
N SER A 41 12.82 3.17 -8.21
CA SER A 41 11.57 3.67 -8.81
C SER A 41 10.50 2.57 -8.88
N ALA A 42 9.24 2.96 -8.70
CA ALA A 42 8.09 2.08 -8.90
C ALA A 42 7.56 2.19 -10.34
N LEU A 43 7.69 1.10 -11.10
CA LEU A 43 7.31 0.97 -12.50
C LEU A 43 6.19 -0.05 -12.66
N GLU A 44 5.55 -0.03 -13.84
CA GLU A 44 4.53 -1.01 -14.26
C GLU A 44 3.43 -1.23 -13.21
N ILE A 45 3.02 -0.16 -12.51
CA ILE A 45 2.04 -0.26 -11.45
C ILE A 45 0.66 -0.59 -12.05
N THR A 46 0.05 -1.65 -11.54
CA THR A 46 -1.36 -1.96 -11.83
C THR A 46 -2.16 -2.05 -10.55
N VAL A 47 -3.39 -1.54 -10.56
CA VAL A 47 -4.35 -1.64 -9.45
C VAL A 47 -5.56 -2.40 -9.98
N ASN A 48 -5.88 -3.53 -9.34
CA ASN A 48 -6.89 -4.49 -9.81
C ASN A 48 -6.74 -4.85 -11.31
N GLY A 49 -5.49 -5.08 -11.74
CA GLY A 49 -5.16 -5.46 -13.13
C GLY A 49 -5.17 -4.33 -14.16
N LYS A 50 -5.53 -3.09 -13.77
CA LYS A 50 -5.51 -1.92 -14.66
C LYS A 50 -4.30 -1.04 -14.37
N LYS A 51 -3.67 -0.49 -15.41
CA LYS A 51 -2.54 0.45 -15.25
C LYS A 51 -2.93 1.63 -14.37
N LEU A 52 -1.99 2.10 -13.56
CA LEU A 52 -2.18 3.27 -12.72
C LEU A 52 -2.43 4.53 -13.57
N GLU A 53 -3.53 5.23 -13.29
CA GLU A 53 -3.94 6.44 -13.98
C GLU A 53 -3.70 7.64 -13.06
N LYS A 54 -2.82 8.57 -13.45
CA LYS A 54 -2.35 9.65 -12.55
C LYS A 54 -3.47 10.53 -11.98
N LYS A 55 -4.51 10.81 -12.78
CA LYS A 55 -5.64 11.68 -12.39
C LYS A 55 -6.78 10.95 -11.69
N LYS A 56 -6.78 9.62 -11.70
CA LYS A 56 -7.83 8.82 -11.07
C LYS A 56 -7.63 8.76 -9.56
N LYS A 57 -8.73 8.64 -8.81
CA LYS A 57 -8.68 8.42 -7.36
C LYS A 57 -8.73 6.94 -7.03
N TYR A 58 -7.97 6.56 -6.02
CA TYR A 58 -7.85 5.21 -5.49
C TYR A 58 -8.09 5.25 -3.99
N ARG A 59 -8.96 4.37 -3.51
CA ARG A 59 -9.21 4.20 -2.08
C ARG A 59 -8.17 3.26 -1.51
N VAL A 60 -7.35 3.75 -0.58
CA VAL A 60 -6.23 3.02 0.01
C VAL A 60 -6.44 2.89 1.51
N ALA A 61 -6.17 1.70 2.04
CA ALA A 61 -6.17 1.43 3.47
C ALA A 61 -4.74 1.26 3.98
N PHE A 62 -4.43 1.86 5.13
CA PHE A 62 -3.12 1.81 5.78
C PHE A 62 -3.27 1.96 7.30
N ASN A 63 -2.25 1.53 8.04
CA ASN A 63 -2.27 1.59 9.51
C ASN A 63 -2.01 3.01 10.04
N SER A 64 -2.23 3.20 11.34
CA SER A 64 -2.03 4.49 12.02
C SER A 64 -0.58 4.97 11.98
N PHE A 65 0.40 4.07 12.09
CA PHE A 65 1.82 4.41 12.05
C PHE A 65 2.22 5.07 10.73
N ILE A 66 1.88 4.43 9.61
CA ILE A 66 2.11 4.95 8.27
C ILE A 66 1.24 6.18 7.99
N ALA A 67 0.00 6.24 8.52
CA ALA A 67 -0.86 7.42 8.42
C ALA A 67 -0.26 8.66 9.09
N GLY A 68 0.60 8.48 10.10
CA GLY A 68 1.36 9.53 10.77
C GLY A 68 2.65 9.93 10.06
N GLY A 69 2.98 9.32 8.92
CA GLY A 69 4.25 9.54 8.21
C GLY A 69 5.37 8.62 8.67
N GLY A 70 5.06 7.56 9.42
CA GLY A 70 6.02 6.53 9.84
C GLY A 70 6.83 6.00 8.65
N ASP A 71 8.08 5.64 8.91
CA ASP A 71 9.06 5.24 7.90
C ASP A 71 9.25 6.24 6.74
N GLY A 72 8.88 7.51 6.89
CA GLY A 72 9.08 8.54 5.87
C GLY A 72 7.97 8.62 4.82
N TYR A 73 6.84 7.94 5.01
CA TYR A 73 5.66 8.07 4.14
C TYR A 73 4.87 9.36 4.44
N ASN A 74 5.55 10.51 4.45
CA ASN A 74 5.00 11.83 4.81
C ASN A 74 3.80 12.23 3.94
N ILE A 75 3.76 11.77 2.69
CA ILE A 75 2.64 11.98 1.77
C ILE A 75 1.32 11.52 2.40
N LEU A 76 1.31 10.42 3.16
CA LEU A 76 0.11 9.90 3.81
C LEU A 76 -0.27 10.71 5.06
N LYS A 77 0.72 11.32 5.74
CA LYS A 77 0.50 12.29 6.80
C LYS A 77 -0.18 13.55 6.28
N ASP A 78 0.18 14.00 5.08
CA ASP A 78 -0.31 15.26 4.52
C ASP A 78 -1.69 15.13 3.84
N ILE A 79 -2.19 13.91 3.64
CA ILE A 79 -3.58 13.71 3.20
C ILE A 79 -4.54 14.15 4.30
N SER A 80 -5.25 15.26 4.04
CA SER A 80 -6.23 15.83 4.96
C SER A 80 -7.50 14.98 5.07
N ALA A 81 -7.98 14.44 3.95
CA ALA A 81 -9.21 13.63 3.89
C ALA A 81 -8.97 12.13 4.16
N LYS A 82 -8.25 11.80 5.25
CA LYS A 82 -8.12 10.42 5.74
C LYS A 82 -9.07 10.14 6.89
N LYS A 83 -9.74 8.99 6.86
CA LYS A 83 -10.66 8.54 7.91
C LYS A 83 -9.97 7.52 8.80
N ASP A 84 -9.92 7.80 10.10
CA ASP A 84 -9.66 6.76 11.08
C ASP A 84 -10.88 5.83 11.14
N THR A 85 -10.61 4.53 11.06
CA THR A 85 -11.64 3.51 11.10
C THR A 85 -11.95 3.04 12.52
N GLY A 86 -11.13 3.41 13.52
CA GLY A 86 -11.25 2.97 14.92
C GLY A 86 -10.85 1.51 15.16
N TYR A 87 -10.76 0.70 14.11
CA TYR A 87 -10.33 -0.69 14.20
C TYR A 87 -8.83 -0.83 14.51
N CYS A 88 -8.54 -1.60 15.56
CA CYS A 88 -7.20 -2.10 15.84
C CYS A 88 -6.86 -3.28 14.93
N ILE A 89 -5.62 -3.32 14.42
CA ILE A 89 -5.16 -4.39 13.53
C ILE A 89 -5.34 -5.79 14.13
N PRO A 90 -4.98 -6.06 15.41
CA PRO A 90 -5.18 -7.37 15.99
C PRO A 90 -6.65 -7.81 15.96
N SER A 91 -7.59 -6.90 16.25
CA SER A 91 -9.02 -7.17 16.19
C SER A 91 -9.46 -7.52 14.76
N ILE A 92 -9.02 -6.75 13.76
CA ILE A 92 -9.31 -7.03 12.34
C ILE A 92 -8.85 -8.44 11.96
N VAL A 93 -7.63 -8.82 12.36
CA VAL A 93 -7.08 -10.14 12.06
C VAL A 93 -7.89 -11.24 12.75
N VAL A 94 -8.17 -11.10 14.05
CA VAL A 94 -8.98 -12.08 14.81
C VAL A 94 -10.36 -12.25 14.20
N ASP A 95 -11.04 -11.15 13.88
CA ASP A 95 -12.39 -11.18 13.30
C ASP A 95 -12.37 -11.81 11.90
N TYR A 96 -11.36 -11.49 11.09
CA TYR A 96 -11.18 -12.09 9.77
C TYR A 96 -10.95 -13.60 9.86
N LEU A 97 -10.12 -14.07 10.81
CA LEU A 97 -9.85 -15.49 11.02
C LEU A 97 -11.06 -16.25 11.57
N LYS A 98 -11.85 -15.64 12.45
CA LYS A 98 -13.08 -16.26 12.97
C LYS A 98 -14.16 -16.37 11.91
N THR A 99 -14.28 -15.36 11.06
CA THR A 99 -15.31 -15.29 10.02
C THR A 99 -14.98 -16.20 8.84
N ASN A 100 -13.71 -16.30 8.47
CA ASN A 100 -13.27 -17.10 7.31
C ASN A 100 -12.63 -18.40 7.78
N LYS A 101 -13.24 -19.55 7.48
CA LYS A 101 -12.72 -20.87 7.88
C LYS A 101 -11.72 -21.47 6.89
N THR A 102 -11.60 -20.88 5.71
CA THR A 102 -10.75 -21.36 4.62
C THR A 102 -9.94 -20.22 4.04
N PHE A 103 -8.64 -20.41 3.88
CA PHE A 103 -7.73 -19.38 3.37
C PHE A 103 -7.09 -19.88 2.09
N LYS A 104 -7.34 -19.16 0.99
CA LYS A 104 -6.64 -19.41 -0.27
C LYS A 104 -5.22 -18.88 -0.17
N LYS A 105 -4.27 -19.58 -0.80
CA LYS A 105 -2.91 -19.07 -0.98
C LYS A 105 -2.99 -17.70 -1.68
N PRO A 106 -2.36 -16.64 -1.14
CA PRO A 106 -2.37 -15.35 -1.79
C PRO A 106 -1.65 -15.41 -3.14
N GLU A 107 -2.13 -14.63 -4.11
CA GLU A 107 -1.40 -14.42 -5.37
C GLU A 107 0.00 -13.89 -5.08
N MET A 108 1.02 -14.59 -5.59
CA MET A 108 2.43 -14.23 -5.45
C MET A 108 2.88 -13.32 -6.58
N GLY A 109 4.06 -12.71 -6.44
CA GLY A 109 4.70 -11.95 -7.53
C GLY A 109 4.10 -10.57 -7.80
N ARG A 110 3.33 -10.02 -6.84
CA ARG A 110 2.79 -8.65 -6.92
C ARG A 110 3.88 -7.58 -6.80
N ILE A 111 5.00 -7.90 -6.15
CA ILE A 111 6.20 -7.06 -6.14
C ILE A 111 7.27 -7.80 -6.94
N LYS A 112 7.72 -7.20 -8.05
CA LYS A 112 8.81 -7.72 -8.87
C LYS A 112 10.02 -6.80 -8.75
N ILE A 113 11.14 -7.29 -8.26
CA ILE A 113 12.37 -6.48 -8.16
C ILE A 113 13.26 -6.82 -9.35
N VAL A 114 13.68 -5.80 -10.08
CA VAL A 114 14.59 -5.93 -11.22
C VAL A 114 15.90 -5.22 -10.89
N LYS A 115 17.01 -5.91 -11.15
CA LYS A 115 18.37 -5.38 -10.99
C LYS A 115 18.74 -4.46 -12.15
#